data_AF-A0A662SCI2-F1
#
_entry.id   AF-A0A662SCI2-F1
#
_cell.length_a   1.000
_cell.length_b   1.000
_cell.length_c   1.000
_cell.angle_alpha   90.00
_cell.angle_beta   90.00
_cell.angle_gamma   90.00
#
_symmetry.space_group_name_H-M   'P 1'
#
loop_
_entity.id
_entity.type
_entity.pdbx_description
1 polymer ?
#
loop_
_entity_poly.entity_id
_entity_poly.type
_entity_poly.pdbx_seq_one_letter_code
_entity_poly.pdbx_strand_id
1 'polypeptide(L)'
;MVVNKCLIDLPQKKEFLINPIIDYYTILEKVNFKVTYNPFFRKRIVVRQRFGAYPAYFPEIGYLAVLETISPNLSREFYKETKEFERFYGDEKIIRSRIYHFNTEVNRFVSWGNYVSSKLPEEYYKLYISNLINDFLLMPSIVKRSGLIAPNRWFILESRTSYCFKTEVNYNVGIIYLTKDVLEKSKRIVLWLNSPLKVWEVPAGFVTFTGDGNVLYRDRILVHFLNEPTGEIESISNKGDYFICFLWSLNDYKTNFPKFKSSVRKRVNINLVESLTELVHSPYEIIPFIFPNIMESIQIDKLIFEFEIKKDALSSIIRRLMKFSPMQHPELLKSFGEIFENQNKLFKIKEGNDKTLKVTVVNPTVVPFLLRGYISGREFEKKGKLLDSLIKNPDCAIKTLEDVQDEPPTSWKWCQLGGIGNLIDLREKIFIQYMKIWKQNKIQWLGSRAQITSQFALRNT
;
A
#
# COMPACT_ATOMS: atom_id res chain seq x y z
N MET A 1 6.75 -23.62 4.46
CA MET A 1 5.51 -22.88 4.16
C MET A 1 5.71 -21.41 4.50
N VAL A 2 5.53 -20.51 3.52
CA VAL A 2 5.59 -19.06 3.71
C VAL A 2 4.21 -18.60 4.19
N VAL A 3 3.95 -18.67 5.51
CA VAL A 3 2.59 -18.58 6.10
C VAL A 3 1.97 -17.18 6.01
N ASN A 4 2.69 -16.18 5.51
CA ASN A 4 2.41 -14.77 5.80
C ASN A 4 2.32 -13.85 4.58
N LYS A 5 2.16 -14.42 3.38
CA LYS A 5 2.22 -13.67 2.13
C LYS A 5 1.15 -14.15 1.16
N CYS A 6 0.66 -13.24 0.33
CA CYS A 6 -0.17 -13.58 -0.82
C CYS A 6 0.75 -14.08 -1.94
N LEU A 7 0.57 -15.35 -2.31
CA LEU A 7 1.24 -15.99 -3.44
C LEU A 7 0.23 -16.14 -4.57
N ILE A 8 0.41 -15.36 -5.62
CA ILE A 8 -0.41 -15.41 -6.83
C ILE A 8 0.51 -15.52 -8.03
N ASP A 9 0.08 -16.28 -9.05
CA ASP A 9 0.76 -16.26 -10.34
C ASP A 9 0.15 -15.18 -11.22
N LEU A 10 1.01 -14.37 -11.85
CA LEU A 10 0.58 -13.35 -12.80
C LEU A 10 0.68 -13.90 -14.22
N PRO A 11 -0.35 -13.72 -15.06
CA PRO A 11 -0.35 -14.22 -16.41
C PRO A 11 0.81 -13.62 -17.22
N GLN A 12 1.70 -14.48 -17.70
CA GLN A 12 2.87 -14.09 -18.50
C GLN A 12 2.43 -13.42 -19.81
N LYS A 13 3.23 -12.46 -20.27
CA LYS A 13 3.03 -11.68 -21.51
C LYS A 13 1.74 -10.84 -21.55
N LYS A 14 0.94 -10.82 -20.47
CA LYS A 14 -0.22 -9.93 -20.35
C LYS A 14 0.24 -8.52 -19.99
N GLU A 15 -0.48 -7.53 -20.52
CA GLU A 15 -0.28 -6.11 -20.22
C GLU A 15 -1.08 -5.71 -18.98
N PHE A 16 -0.38 -5.09 -18.02
CA PHE A 16 -0.99 -4.49 -16.84
C PHE A 16 -0.63 -3.02 -16.76
N LEU A 17 -1.49 -2.25 -16.10
CA LEU A 17 -1.05 -0.98 -15.52
C LEU A 17 -0.08 -1.26 -14.38
N ILE A 18 0.97 -0.44 -14.31
CA ILE A 18 1.91 -0.42 -13.20
C ILE A 18 2.02 0.99 -12.64
N ASN A 19 2.04 1.09 -11.32
CA ASN A 19 2.33 2.30 -10.58
C ASN A 19 3.67 2.12 -9.86
N PRO A 20 4.78 2.62 -10.43
CA PRO A 20 6.07 2.53 -9.77
C PRO A 20 6.08 3.35 -8.48
N ILE A 21 6.65 2.82 -7.41
CA ILE A 21 6.83 3.53 -6.14
C ILE A 21 8.30 3.94 -6.05
N ILE A 22 8.59 5.15 -6.54
CA ILE A 22 9.95 5.64 -6.73
C ILE A 22 10.25 6.82 -5.82
N ASP A 23 11.30 6.65 -5.03
CA ASP A 23 11.99 7.64 -4.22
C ASP A 23 13.51 7.36 -4.33
N TYR A 24 14.35 8.30 -3.93
CA TYR A 24 15.81 8.23 -4.02
C TYR A 24 16.41 6.96 -3.40
N TYR A 25 15.75 6.39 -2.38
CA TYR A 25 16.17 5.15 -1.70
C TYR A 25 15.41 3.90 -2.14
N THR A 26 14.37 3.99 -2.97
CA THR A 26 13.63 2.82 -3.47
C THR A 26 14.20 2.26 -4.78
N ILE A 27 15.04 3.03 -5.48
CA ILE A 27 15.82 2.56 -6.63
C ILE A 27 17.03 1.80 -6.13
N LEU A 28 16.96 0.48 -6.24
CA LEU A 28 17.97 -0.38 -5.64
C LEU A 28 18.75 -1.09 -6.74
N GLU A 29 20.02 -0.72 -6.90
CA GLU A 29 20.94 -1.45 -7.77
C GLU A 29 21.13 -2.85 -7.18
N LYS A 30 20.65 -3.86 -7.90
CA LYS A 30 20.93 -5.26 -7.62
C LYS A 30 22.18 -5.66 -8.38
N VAL A 31 23.22 -6.00 -7.63
CA VAL A 31 24.46 -6.52 -8.20
C VAL A 31 24.55 -8.02 -7.96
N ASN A 32 24.74 -8.78 -9.04
CA ASN A 32 24.95 -10.22 -8.99
C ASN A 32 26.23 -10.61 -9.72
N PHE A 33 26.90 -11.66 -9.25
CA PHE A 33 28.12 -12.19 -9.87
C PHE A 33 27.80 -13.51 -10.56
N LYS A 34 28.09 -13.60 -11.86
CA LYS A 34 27.90 -14.81 -12.65
C LYS A 34 29.24 -15.26 -13.24
N VAL A 35 29.59 -16.52 -13.05
CA VAL A 35 30.74 -17.11 -13.73
C VAL A 35 30.31 -17.45 -15.15
N THR A 36 31.00 -16.92 -16.15
CA THR A 36 30.74 -17.20 -17.57
C THR A 36 32.03 -17.65 -18.23
N TYR A 37 31.94 -18.57 -19.19
CA TYR A 37 33.10 -18.97 -19.98
C TYR A 37 33.29 -17.97 -21.10
N ASN A 38 34.47 -17.35 -21.17
CA ASN A 38 34.85 -16.52 -22.30
C ASN A 38 35.65 -17.39 -23.30
N PRO A 39 35.09 -17.70 -24.48
CA PRO A 39 35.74 -18.56 -25.45
C PRO A 39 37.01 -17.93 -26.05
N PHE A 40 37.07 -16.60 -26.15
CA PHE A 40 38.23 -15.87 -26.69
C PHE A 40 39.46 -16.03 -25.78
N PHE A 41 39.28 -15.87 -24.46
CA PHE A 41 40.35 -16.06 -23.48
C PHE A 41 40.48 -17.49 -22.95
N ARG A 42 39.62 -18.41 -23.41
CA ARG A 42 39.48 -19.80 -22.93
C ARG A 42 39.45 -19.93 -21.40
N LYS A 43 38.88 -18.96 -20.70
CA LYS A 43 38.86 -18.89 -19.24
C LYS A 43 37.48 -18.57 -18.72
N ARG A 44 37.18 -19.07 -17.52
CA ARG A 44 36.00 -18.65 -16.76
C ARG A 44 36.27 -17.27 -16.18
N ILE A 45 35.42 -16.31 -16.52
CA ILE A 45 35.46 -14.95 -15.99
C ILE A 45 34.26 -14.70 -15.09
N VAL A 46 34.47 -13.95 -14.02
CA VAL A 46 33.38 -13.49 -13.14
C VAL A 46 32.83 -12.20 -13.71
N VAL A 47 31.58 -12.24 -14.19
CA VAL A 47 30.87 -11.07 -14.71
C VAL A 47 30.02 -10.48 -13.60
N ARG A 48 30.20 -9.18 -13.34
CA ARG A 48 29.35 -8.39 -12.45
C ARG A 48 28.14 -7.89 -13.25
N GLN A 49 26.98 -8.48 -13.02
CA GLN A 49 25.72 -8.02 -13.58
C GLN A 49 25.08 -7.00 -12.65
N ARG A 50 24.62 -5.88 -13.21
CA ARG A 50 23.94 -4.80 -12.50
C ARG A 50 22.54 -4.66 -13.07
N PHE A 51 21.55 -4.73 -12.21
CA PHE A 51 20.12 -4.62 -12.54
C PHE A 51 19.51 -3.51 -11.70
N GLY A 52 18.59 -2.73 -12.26
CA GLY A 52 17.72 -1.86 -11.47
C GLY A 52 16.53 -2.66 -10.96
N ALA A 53 16.25 -2.57 -9.66
CA ALA A 53 15.07 -3.13 -9.01
C ALA A 53 14.12 -1.99 -8.61
N TYR A 54 12.90 -2.02 -9.13
CA TYR A 54 11.89 -0.98 -8.95
C TYR A 54 10.62 -1.57 -8.37
N PRO A 55 10.10 -1.06 -7.25
CA PRO A 55 8.81 -1.49 -6.74
C PRO A 55 7.71 -1.05 -7.70
N ALA A 56 6.83 -1.96 -8.11
CA ALA A 56 5.74 -1.68 -9.01
C ALA A 56 4.43 -2.26 -8.46
N TYR A 57 3.46 -1.38 -8.23
CA TYR A 57 2.12 -1.76 -7.84
C TYR A 57 1.25 -2.03 -9.07
N PHE A 58 0.48 -3.12 -9.04
CA PHE A 58 -0.49 -3.50 -10.05
C PHE A 58 -1.89 -3.10 -9.57
N PRO A 59 -2.37 -1.88 -9.91
CA PRO A 59 -3.63 -1.36 -9.39
C PRO A 59 -4.85 -2.17 -9.84
N GLU A 60 -4.77 -2.87 -10.96
CA GLU A 60 -5.85 -3.71 -11.47
C GLU A 60 -6.16 -4.92 -10.55
N ILE A 61 -5.21 -5.34 -9.72
CA ILE A 61 -5.35 -6.52 -8.87
C ILE A 61 -5.00 -6.26 -7.39
N GLY A 62 -4.46 -5.09 -7.06
CA GLY A 62 -4.11 -4.72 -5.68
C GLY A 62 -2.84 -5.42 -5.16
N TYR A 63 -1.83 -5.60 -6.01
CA TYR A 63 -0.63 -6.38 -5.71
C TYR A 63 0.65 -5.60 -5.99
N LEU A 64 1.66 -5.65 -5.13
CA LEU A 64 2.98 -5.04 -5.40
C LEU A 64 4.01 -6.14 -5.66
N ALA A 65 4.83 -5.97 -6.69
CA ALA A 65 5.99 -6.81 -6.98
C ALA A 65 7.22 -5.95 -7.29
N VAL A 66 8.40 -6.57 -7.38
CA VAL A 66 9.59 -5.89 -7.88
C VAL A 66 9.77 -6.10 -9.38
N LEU A 67 9.90 -5.00 -10.12
CA LEU A 67 10.32 -4.96 -11.50
C LEU A 67 11.85 -4.96 -11.56
N GLU A 68 12.44 -6.00 -12.15
CA GLU A 68 13.86 -6.04 -12.44
C GLU A 68 14.13 -5.75 -13.92
N THR A 69 14.99 -4.75 -14.15
CA THR A 69 15.50 -4.42 -15.49
C THR A 69 16.73 -5.24 -15.79
N ILE A 70 16.80 -5.88 -16.97
CA ILE A 70 17.88 -6.83 -17.30
C ILE A 70 19.19 -6.19 -17.74
N SER A 71 19.22 -4.87 -17.93
CA SER A 71 20.41 -4.13 -18.32
C SER A 71 20.42 -2.72 -17.72
N PRO A 72 21.62 -2.11 -17.53
CA PRO A 72 21.73 -0.72 -17.09
C PRO A 72 21.03 0.27 -18.03
N ASN A 73 20.97 -0.01 -19.34
CA ASN A 73 20.28 0.84 -20.30
C ASN A 73 18.77 0.83 -20.07
N LEU A 74 18.18 -0.34 -19.84
CA LEU A 74 16.76 -0.47 -19.49
C LEU A 74 16.46 0.15 -18.13
N SER A 75 17.39 0.07 -17.16
CA SER A 75 17.27 0.78 -15.89
C SER A 75 17.25 2.29 -16.10
N ARG A 76 18.12 2.83 -16.97
CA ARG A 76 18.15 4.26 -17.31
C ARG A 76 16.90 4.70 -18.06
N GLU A 77 16.42 3.90 -19.01
CA GLU A 77 15.19 4.15 -19.75
C GLU A 77 13.99 4.18 -18.82
N PHE A 78 13.80 3.13 -18.01
CA PHE A 78 12.73 3.09 -17.02
C PHE A 78 12.86 4.24 -16.02
N TYR A 79 14.06 4.49 -15.50
CA TYR A 79 14.28 5.61 -14.60
C TYR A 79 13.90 6.93 -15.25
N LYS A 80 14.24 7.18 -16.53
CA LYS A 80 13.83 8.42 -17.22
C LYS A 80 12.31 8.53 -17.33
N GLU A 81 11.63 7.46 -17.74
CA GLU A 81 10.17 7.42 -17.79
C GLU A 81 9.55 7.70 -16.42
N THR A 82 10.24 7.33 -15.34
CA THR A 82 9.75 7.49 -13.97
C THR A 82 10.34 8.67 -13.18
N LYS A 83 11.39 9.32 -13.68
CA LYS A 83 12.14 10.35 -12.93
C LYS A 83 11.33 11.62 -12.78
N GLU A 84 10.35 11.80 -13.67
CA GLU A 84 9.38 12.88 -13.61
C GLU A 84 8.23 12.57 -12.60
N PHE A 85 8.22 11.38 -11.98
CA PHE A 85 7.39 11.09 -10.81
C PHE A 85 8.14 11.57 -9.57
N GLU A 86 8.18 12.89 -9.33
CA GLU A 86 8.80 13.45 -8.12
C GLU A 86 8.09 13.00 -6.83
N ARG A 87 6.88 12.44 -6.92
CA ARG A 87 6.05 11.87 -5.84
C ARG A 87 5.13 10.77 -6.40
N PHE A 88 4.42 10.05 -5.52
CA PHE A 88 3.24 9.20 -5.87
C PHE A 88 2.20 9.92 -6.75
N TYR A 89 2.27 11.26 -6.81
CA TYR A 89 1.35 12.16 -7.50
C TYR A 89 1.95 12.89 -8.74
N GLY A 90 3.18 12.59 -9.18
CA GLY A 90 3.83 13.35 -10.25
C GLY A 90 3.34 13.05 -11.68
N ASP A 91 3.15 14.10 -12.47
CA ASP A 91 3.04 14.12 -13.95
C ASP A 91 1.76 13.60 -14.64
N GLU A 92 0.74 13.21 -13.88
CA GLU A 92 -0.52 12.67 -14.43
C GLU A 92 -0.30 11.45 -15.35
N LYS A 93 0.81 10.75 -15.18
CA LYS A 93 1.23 9.64 -16.05
C LYS A 93 0.82 8.30 -15.47
N ILE A 94 0.37 7.41 -16.34
CA ILE A 94 0.27 5.98 -16.03
C ILE A 94 1.10 5.17 -17.00
N ILE A 95 1.60 4.03 -16.53
CA ILE A 95 2.52 3.18 -17.30
C ILE A 95 1.85 1.83 -17.52
N ARG A 96 1.85 1.38 -18.77
CA ARG A 96 1.53 0.00 -19.12
C ARG A 96 2.82 -0.79 -19.30
N SER A 97 2.86 -1.99 -18.73
CA SER A 97 3.98 -2.91 -18.87
C SER A 97 3.51 -4.35 -19.04
N ARG A 98 4.27 -5.11 -19.82
CA ARG A 98 4.07 -6.56 -19.97
C ARG A 98 4.84 -7.31 -18.90
N ILE A 99 4.20 -8.32 -18.34
CA ILE A 99 4.82 -9.17 -17.33
C ILE A 99 5.64 -10.27 -18.01
N TYR A 100 6.94 -10.30 -17.74
CA TYR A 100 7.82 -11.37 -18.19
C TYR A 100 8.52 -12.04 -17.01
N HIS A 101 8.64 -13.37 -17.07
CA HIS A 101 9.37 -14.20 -16.09
C HIS A 101 8.98 -13.86 -14.64
N PHE A 102 7.68 -13.73 -14.38
CA PHE A 102 7.17 -13.56 -13.02
C PHE A 102 7.57 -14.75 -12.15
N ASN A 103 8.11 -14.47 -10.96
CA ASN A 103 8.51 -15.44 -9.97
C ASN A 103 7.77 -15.13 -8.66
N THR A 104 6.88 -16.05 -8.28
CA THR A 104 6.00 -15.96 -7.10
C THR A 104 6.76 -16.03 -5.77
N GLU A 105 7.92 -16.71 -5.72
CA GLU A 105 8.67 -16.96 -4.47
C GLU A 105 9.38 -15.69 -3.95
N VAL A 106 9.79 -14.84 -4.88
CA VAL A 106 10.46 -13.56 -4.59
C VAL A 106 9.62 -12.35 -4.98
N ASN A 107 8.42 -12.60 -5.52
CA ASN A 107 7.47 -11.64 -6.04
C ASN A 107 8.10 -10.61 -6.99
N ARG A 108 8.60 -11.11 -8.12
CA ARG A 108 9.44 -10.38 -9.05
C ARG A 108 9.04 -10.64 -10.49
N PHE A 109 9.05 -9.61 -11.33
CA PHE A 109 8.96 -9.74 -12.79
C PHE A 109 10.10 -9.01 -13.49
N VAL A 110 10.24 -9.27 -14.78
CA VAL A 110 11.26 -8.71 -15.65
C VAL A 110 10.65 -7.71 -16.60
N SER A 111 11.35 -6.62 -16.81
CA SER A 111 11.14 -5.78 -17.98
C SER A 111 12.18 -6.04 -19.05
N TRP A 112 11.68 -6.16 -20.28
CA TRP A 112 12.46 -6.22 -21.51
C TRP A 112 12.40 -4.87 -22.27
N GLY A 113 11.88 -3.81 -21.63
CA GLY A 113 11.56 -2.52 -22.26
C GLY A 113 10.12 -2.44 -22.75
N ASN A 114 9.85 -1.50 -23.67
CA ASN A 114 8.53 -1.21 -24.24
C ASN A 114 7.49 -0.78 -23.21
N TYR A 115 7.88 0.11 -22.29
CA TYR A 115 6.94 0.77 -21.41
C TYR A 115 6.09 1.73 -22.24
N VAL A 116 4.78 1.66 -22.08
CA VAL A 116 3.91 2.66 -22.71
C VAL A 116 3.42 3.60 -21.62
N SER A 117 4.09 4.73 -21.50
CA SER A 117 3.66 5.85 -20.68
C SER A 117 2.58 6.63 -21.41
N SER A 118 1.61 7.14 -20.66
CA SER A 118 0.52 7.95 -21.21
C SER A 118 0.09 8.96 -20.18
N LYS A 119 0.01 10.23 -20.61
CA LYS A 119 -0.48 11.32 -19.78
C LYS A 119 -2.00 11.28 -19.76
N LEU A 120 -2.58 11.36 -18.57
CA LEU A 120 -4.01 11.44 -18.35
C LEU A 120 -4.43 12.91 -18.18
N PRO A 121 -5.62 13.28 -18.65
CA PRO A 121 -6.28 14.49 -18.19
C PRO A 121 -6.46 14.49 -16.66
N GLU A 122 -6.32 15.67 -16.05
CA GLU A 122 -6.32 15.89 -14.60
C GLU A 122 -7.49 15.19 -13.87
N GLU A 123 -8.70 15.28 -14.42
CA GLU A 123 -9.89 14.69 -13.80
C GLU A 123 -9.82 13.15 -13.71
N TYR A 124 -9.32 12.48 -14.75
CA TYR A 124 -9.11 11.04 -14.74
C TYR A 124 -7.98 10.64 -13.81
N TYR A 125 -6.93 11.47 -13.75
CA TYR A 125 -5.81 11.23 -12.85
C TYR A 125 -6.23 11.37 -11.39
N LYS A 126 -7.01 12.39 -11.03
CA LYS A 126 -7.60 12.53 -9.68
C LYS A 126 -8.42 11.30 -9.31
N LEU A 127 -9.30 10.82 -10.20
CA LEU A 127 -10.08 9.61 -9.97
C LEU A 127 -9.18 8.37 -9.77
N TYR A 128 -8.14 8.23 -10.59
CA TYR A 128 -7.17 7.13 -10.50
C TYR A 128 -6.43 7.14 -9.15
N ILE A 129 -5.95 8.30 -8.72
CA ILE A 129 -5.26 8.46 -7.46
C ILE A 129 -6.19 8.18 -6.27
N SER A 130 -7.42 8.69 -6.26
CA SER A 130 -8.41 8.36 -5.22
C SER A 130 -8.67 6.85 -5.16
N ASN A 131 -8.76 6.19 -6.32
CA ASN A 131 -8.90 4.73 -6.41
C ASN A 131 -7.70 4.00 -5.80
N LEU A 132 -6.47 4.43 -6.11
CA LEU A 132 -5.25 3.86 -5.53
C LEU A 132 -5.23 3.99 -4.01
N ILE A 133 -5.50 5.20 -3.49
CA ILE A 133 -5.50 5.48 -2.04
C ILE A 133 -6.53 4.56 -1.36
N ASN A 134 -7.75 4.48 -1.89
CA ASN A 134 -8.76 3.56 -1.37
C ASN A 134 -8.26 2.12 -1.31
N ASP A 135 -7.57 1.64 -2.35
CA ASP A 135 -7.01 0.27 -2.38
C ASP A 135 -5.96 0.05 -1.28
N PHE A 136 -5.05 1.01 -1.06
CA PHE A 136 -4.08 0.91 0.02
C PHE A 136 -4.76 0.85 1.38
N LEU A 137 -5.72 1.76 1.64
CA LEU A 137 -6.38 1.90 2.93
C LEU A 137 -7.32 0.73 3.29
N LEU A 138 -7.97 0.11 2.30
CA LEU A 138 -8.85 -1.06 2.50
C LEU A 138 -8.07 -2.33 2.89
N MET A 139 -6.77 -2.40 2.56
CA MET A 139 -5.88 -3.48 2.93
C MET A 139 -4.72 -2.96 3.79
N PRO A 140 -4.98 -2.48 5.01
CA PRO A 140 -3.96 -1.89 5.87
C PRO A 140 -2.93 -2.92 6.35
N SER A 141 -1.86 -2.45 6.98
CA SER A 141 -0.77 -3.31 7.45
C SER A 141 -1.17 -4.16 8.65
N ILE A 142 -0.59 -5.36 8.71
CA ILE A 142 -0.74 -6.28 9.84
C ILE A 142 0.49 -6.16 10.74
N VAL A 143 0.25 -5.87 12.02
CA VAL A 143 1.32 -5.83 13.03
C VAL A 143 1.67 -7.23 13.53
N LYS A 144 2.94 -7.62 13.36
CA LYS A 144 3.52 -8.86 13.89
C LYS A 144 4.62 -8.60 14.91
N ARG A 145 4.95 -9.63 15.69
CA ARG A 145 6.15 -9.63 16.55
C ARG A 145 7.43 -9.37 15.73
N SER A 146 7.43 -9.81 14.47
CA SER A 146 8.52 -9.66 13.52
C SER A 146 8.41 -8.41 12.64
N GLY A 147 7.64 -7.38 13.02
CA GLY A 147 7.51 -6.15 12.23
C GLY A 147 6.14 -5.96 11.57
N LEU A 148 6.07 -5.01 10.63
CA LEU A 148 4.87 -4.69 9.87
C LEU A 148 4.87 -5.43 8.55
N ILE A 149 3.75 -6.06 8.20
CA ILE A 149 3.61 -6.72 6.90
C ILE A 149 2.37 -6.25 6.14
N ALA A 150 2.48 -6.26 4.82
CA ALA A 150 1.38 -6.12 3.89
C ALA A 150 1.43 -7.34 2.96
N PRO A 151 0.64 -8.40 3.24
CA PRO A 151 0.77 -9.69 2.54
C PRO A 151 0.65 -9.63 1.02
N ASN A 152 -0.05 -8.63 0.48
CA ASN A 152 -0.22 -8.39 -0.95
C ASN A 152 0.81 -7.41 -1.53
N ARG A 153 1.62 -6.76 -0.69
CA ARG A 153 2.57 -5.73 -1.11
C ARG A 153 3.97 -5.99 -0.59
N TRP A 154 4.63 -7.02 -1.13
CA TRP A 154 5.93 -7.48 -0.65
C TRP A 154 6.82 -7.98 -1.77
N PHE A 155 8.13 -8.02 -1.56
CA PHE A 155 9.07 -8.73 -2.44
C PHE A 155 10.38 -9.00 -1.72
N ILE A 156 11.24 -9.86 -2.29
CA ILE A 156 12.58 -10.07 -1.76
C ILE A 156 13.58 -9.17 -2.47
N LEU A 157 14.36 -8.46 -1.67
CA LEU A 157 15.45 -7.63 -2.16
C LEU A 157 16.79 -8.13 -1.62
N GLU A 158 17.77 -8.20 -2.52
CA GLU A 158 19.13 -8.61 -2.20
C GLU A 158 20.11 -7.87 -3.11
N SER A 159 21.17 -7.31 -2.53
CA SER A 159 22.28 -6.71 -3.28
C SER A 159 23.61 -7.23 -2.75
N ARG A 160 24.55 -7.53 -3.67
CA ARG A 160 25.90 -8.02 -3.37
C ARG A 160 26.93 -7.09 -4.02
N THR A 161 27.29 -6.01 -3.34
CA THR A 161 28.39 -5.10 -3.76
C THR A 161 29.63 -5.36 -2.90
N SER A 162 30.37 -4.32 -2.51
CA SER A 162 31.42 -4.42 -1.47
C SER A 162 30.82 -4.85 -0.12
N TYR A 163 29.59 -4.44 0.15
CA TYR A 163 28.77 -4.93 1.25
C TYR A 163 27.48 -5.53 0.69
N CYS A 164 26.99 -6.57 1.35
CA CYS A 164 25.76 -7.25 0.99
C CYS A 164 24.65 -6.91 1.96
N PHE A 165 23.42 -6.87 1.44
CA PHE A 165 22.23 -6.90 2.28
C PHE A 165 21.15 -7.77 1.65
N LYS A 166 20.25 -8.27 2.49
CA LYS A 166 19.06 -9.03 2.10
C LYS A 166 17.91 -8.71 3.04
N THR A 167 16.72 -8.56 2.48
CA THR A 167 15.52 -8.24 3.25
C THR A 167 14.26 -8.61 2.48
N GLU A 168 13.18 -8.85 3.22
CA GLU A 168 11.83 -8.86 2.69
C GLU A 168 11.25 -7.46 2.80
N VAL A 169 11.03 -6.83 1.66
CA VAL A 169 10.40 -5.53 1.59
C VAL A 169 8.89 -5.69 1.71
N ASN A 170 8.25 -4.84 2.51
CA ASN A 170 6.80 -4.66 2.53
C ASN A 170 6.46 -3.17 2.36
N TYR A 171 5.46 -2.86 1.53
CA TYR A 171 4.88 -1.53 1.43
C TYR A 171 3.64 -1.43 2.30
N ASN A 172 3.78 -0.73 3.41
CA ASN A 172 2.85 -0.72 4.52
C ASN A 172 2.10 0.62 4.58
N VAL A 173 0.82 0.55 4.96
CA VAL A 173 0.00 1.71 5.34
C VAL A 173 -0.72 1.42 6.65
N GLY A 174 -0.81 2.42 7.52
CA GLY A 174 -1.45 2.26 8.83
C GLY A 174 -1.58 3.58 9.56
N ILE A 175 -2.24 3.56 10.71
CA ILE A 175 -2.32 4.73 11.58
C ILE A 175 -1.29 4.57 12.69
N ILE A 176 -0.48 5.61 12.87
CA ILE A 176 0.47 5.71 13.98
C ILE A 176 0.10 6.89 14.88
N TYR A 177 0.44 6.77 16.15
CA TYR A 177 0.33 7.81 17.15
C TYR A 177 1.73 8.20 17.61
N LEU A 178 2.01 9.50 17.56
CA LEU A 178 3.31 10.10 17.90
C LEU A 178 3.12 11.18 18.96
N THR A 179 4.10 11.31 19.86
CA THR A 179 4.17 12.39 20.86
C THR A 179 5.50 13.12 20.75
N LYS A 180 5.56 14.37 21.22
CA LYS A 180 6.82 15.15 21.25
C LYS A 180 7.93 14.40 21.98
N ASP A 181 7.62 13.86 23.15
CA ASP A 181 8.57 13.11 24.00
C ASP A 181 9.27 11.95 23.28
N VAL A 182 8.58 11.23 22.38
CA VAL A 182 9.20 10.12 21.65
C VAL A 182 10.05 10.58 20.47
N LEU A 183 9.69 11.70 19.84
CA LEU A 183 10.44 12.28 18.73
C LEU A 183 11.73 12.95 19.22
N GLU A 184 11.67 13.68 20.33
CA GLU A 184 12.86 14.29 20.97
C GLU A 184 13.90 13.25 21.40
N LYS A 185 13.46 12.02 21.69
CA LYS A 185 14.32 10.89 22.08
C LYS A 185 14.74 10.03 20.89
N SER A 186 14.63 10.55 19.66
CA SER A 186 15.02 9.82 18.46
C SER A 186 16.49 9.42 18.47
N LYS A 187 16.80 8.26 17.87
CA LYS A 187 18.16 7.69 17.88
C LYS A 187 18.71 7.57 16.47
N ARG A 188 19.94 8.05 16.25
CA ARG A 188 20.62 7.84 14.96
C ARG A 188 21.02 6.39 14.78
N ILE A 189 20.67 5.82 13.65
CA ILE A 189 21.28 4.59 13.15
C ILE A 189 21.75 4.78 11.70
N VAL A 190 22.62 3.89 11.23
CA VAL A 190 23.13 3.92 9.85
C VAL A 190 22.87 2.58 9.21
N LEU A 191 22.00 2.56 8.20
CA LEU A 191 21.65 1.40 7.39
C LEU A 191 22.54 1.31 6.16
N TRP A 192 22.57 0.14 5.52
CA TRP A 192 23.24 -0.06 4.24
C TRP A 192 22.25 -0.47 3.16
N LEU A 193 22.01 0.41 2.19
CA LEU A 193 21.17 0.16 1.02
C LEU A 193 21.95 0.57 -0.23
N ASN A 194 22.99 -0.19 -0.57
CA ASN A 194 24.03 0.16 -1.57
C ASN A 194 24.84 1.43 -1.26
N SER A 195 24.38 2.26 -0.33
CA SER A 195 25.08 3.37 0.29
C SER A 195 24.72 3.45 1.78
N PRO A 196 25.55 4.09 2.63
CA PRO A 196 25.20 4.33 4.01
C PRO A 196 24.04 5.32 4.09
N LEU A 197 22.91 4.89 4.67
CA LEU A 197 21.73 5.71 4.88
C LEU A 197 21.59 6.00 6.37
N LYS A 198 21.69 7.28 6.76
CA LYS A 198 21.40 7.71 8.14
C LYS A 198 19.88 7.80 8.29
N VAL A 199 19.36 7.23 9.38
CA VAL A 199 17.94 7.33 9.72
C VAL A 199 17.77 7.53 11.22
N TRP A 200 16.61 8.07 11.60
CA TRP A 200 16.25 8.39 12.97
C TRP A 200 15.15 7.47 13.46
N GLU A 201 15.53 6.58 14.37
CA GLU A 201 14.66 5.58 14.98
C GLU A 201 13.79 6.24 16.06
N VAL A 202 12.47 6.07 15.93
CA VAL A 202 11.44 6.62 16.83
C VAL A 202 10.47 5.50 17.20
N PRO A 203 10.18 5.27 18.49
CA PRO A 203 9.10 4.37 18.89
C PRO A 203 7.74 5.03 18.65
N ALA A 204 6.91 4.41 17.81
CA ALA A 204 5.56 4.86 17.50
C ALA A 204 4.50 3.85 17.98
N GLY A 205 3.35 4.38 18.41
CA GLY A 205 2.18 3.57 18.74
C GLY A 205 1.41 3.22 17.47
N PHE A 206 1.40 1.96 17.05
CA PHE A 206 0.61 1.57 15.87
C PHE A 206 -0.82 1.26 16.27
N VAL A 207 -1.77 1.91 15.60
CA VAL A 207 -3.20 1.86 15.91
C VAL A 207 -3.89 0.83 15.04
N THR A 208 -4.73 0.02 15.67
CA THR A 208 -5.62 -0.91 14.97
C THR A 208 -7.03 -0.78 15.53
N PHE A 209 -8.03 -0.93 14.65
CA PHE A 209 -9.43 -0.86 15.03
C PHE A 209 -10.08 -2.24 15.02
N THR A 210 -11.17 -2.37 15.74
CA THR A 210 -12.03 -3.55 15.71
C THR A 210 -13.44 -3.17 15.25
N GLY A 211 -14.17 -4.14 14.69
CA GLY A 211 -15.53 -3.90 14.18
C GLY A 211 -16.57 -3.57 15.27
N ASP A 212 -16.25 -3.84 16.55
CA ASP A 212 -17.09 -3.53 17.71
C ASP A 212 -16.76 -2.16 18.35
N GLY A 213 -15.86 -1.37 17.75
CA GLY A 213 -15.59 0.01 18.18
C GLY A 213 -14.46 0.19 19.19
N ASN A 214 -13.55 -0.78 19.30
CA ASN A 214 -12.34 -0.64 20.12
C ASN A 214 -11.15 -0.10 19.31
N VAL A 215 -10.33 0.70 19.99
CA VAL A 215 -9.04 1.18 19.49
C VAL A 215 -7.92 0.47 20.25
N LEU A 216 -7.00 -0.15 19.51
CA LEU A 216 -5.95 -1.00 20.04
C LEU A 216 -4.58 -0.41 19.69
N TYR A 217 -3.76 -0.21 20.71
CA TYR A 217 -2.38 0.28 20.56
C TYR A 217 -1.40 -0.88 20.62
N ARG A 218 -0.46 -0.88 19.67
CA ARG A 218 0.72 -1.74 19.68
C ARG A 218 1.90 -0.85 20.08
N ASP A 219 2.29 -0.91 21.34
CA ASP A 219 3.13 0.12 21.98
C ASP A 219 4.59 0.19 21.50
N ARG A 220 5.02 -0.63 20.52
CA ARG A 220 6.43 -0.74 20.13
C ARG A 220 6.63 -1.13 18.67
N ILE A 221 6.29 -0.23 17.75
CA ILE A 221 6.84 -0.29 16.39
C ILE A 221 7.88 0.80 16.25
N LEU A 222 9.08 0.43 15.81
CA LEU A 222 10.14 1.39 15.51
C LEU A 222 9.94 1.90 14.08
N VAL A 223 9.59 3.17 13.95
CA VAL A 223 9.56 3.88 12.67
C VAL A 223 10.86 4.67 12.51
N HIS A 224 11.24 4.95 11.26
CA HIS A 224 12.54 5.49 10.93
C HIS A 224 12.38 6.65 9.95
N PHE A 225 12.75 7.85 10.37
CA PHE A 225 12.71 9.05 9.53
C PHE A 225 14.04 9.23 8.81
N LEU A 226 14.00 9.72 7.57
CA LEU A 226 15.21 10.01 6.78
C LEU A 226 15.91 11.28 7.27
N ASN A 227 15.12 12.25 7.74
CA ASN A 227 15.58 13.49 8.33
C ASN A 227 15.27 13.51 9.82
N GLU A 228 16.02 14.32 10.57
CA GLU A 228 15.77 14.47 12.01
C GLU A 228 14.36 15.04 12.17
N PRO A 229 13.49 14.45 13.01
CA PRO A 229 12.07 14.75 13.00
C PRO A 229 11.74 16.06 13.73
N THR A 230 12.58 17.09 13.58
CA THR A 230 12.40 18.39 14.24
C THR A 230 11.15 19.12 13.75
N GLY A 231 10.86 19.03 12.44
CA GLY A 231 9.66 19.62 11.86
C GLY A 231 8.37 18.98 12.40
N GLU A 232 8.37 17.66 12.60
CA GLU A 232 7.25 16.94 13.19
C GLU A 232 7.07 17.26 14.68
N ILE A 233 8.16 17.53 15.42
CA ILE A 233 8.09 17.97 16.83
C ILE A 233 7.35 19.30 16.95
N GLU A 234 7.59 20.23 16.02
CA GLU A 234 6.97 21.55 16.01
C GLU A 234 5.47 21.48 15.68
N SER A 235 5.07 20.58 14.79
CA SER A 235 3.67 20.44 14.35
C SER A 235 2.80 19.65 15.33
N ILE A 236 3.38 18.75 16.12
CA ILE A 236 2.62 17.86 17.00
C ILE A 236 2.06 18.60 18.22
N SER A 237 0.86 18.23 18.65
CA SER A 237 0.24 18.73 19.86
C SER A 237 0.92 18.19 21.13
N ASN A 238 0.76 18.87 22.27
CA ASN A 238 1.32 18.41 23.54
C ASN A 238 0.73 17.05 23.99
N LYS A 239 -0.45 16.68 23.50
CA LYS A 239 -1.07 15.38 23.76
C LYS A 239 -0.59 14.30 22.80
N GLY A 240 0.07 14.66 21.70
CA GLY A 240 0.37 13.76 20.59
C GLY A 240 -0.77 13.71 19.57
N ASP A 241 -0.44 13.28 18.36
CA ASP A 241 -1.38 13.26 17.22
C ASP A 241 -1.33 11.92 16.48
N TYR A 242 -2.42 11.64 15.76
CA TYR A 242 -2.53 10.47 14.90
C TYR A 242 -2.24 10.83 13.47
N PHE A 243 -1.60 9.92 12.77
CA PHE A 243 -1.23 10.10 11.38
C PHE A 243 -1.50 8.83 10.58
N ILE A 244 -2.03 9.00 9.37
CA ILE A 244 -1.92 8.00 8.32
C ILE A 244 -0.46 7.99 7.86
N CYS A 245 0.17 6.81 7.89
CA CYS A 245 1.58 6.65 7.61
C CYS A 245 1.80 5.59 6.54
N PHE A 246 2.51 5.99 5.47
CA PHE A 246 3.04 5.09 4.45
C PHE A 246 4.48 4.74 4.80
N LEU A 247 4.78 3.45 4.80
CA LEU A 247 6.00 2.88 5.37
C LEU A 247 6.65 1.89 4.41
N TRP A 248 7.94 2.07 4.19
CA TRP A 248 8.80 1.10 3.52
C TRP A 248 9.49 0.20 4.55
N SER A 249 8.97 -1.01 4.73
CA SER A 249 9.47 -1.93 5.76
C SER A 249 10.48 -2.93 5.20
N LEU A 250 11.70 -2.90 5.72
CA LEU A 250 12.75 -3.88 5.51
C LEU A 250 12.67 -4.94 6.61
N ASN A 251 11.82 -5.95 6.39
CA ASN A 251 11.66 -7.06 7.32
C ASN A 251 12.81 -8.07 7.16
N ASP A 252 13.20 -8.68 8.27
CA ASP A 252 14.31 -9.63 8.32
C ASP A 252 15.60 -9.08 7.64
N TYR A 253 15.85 -7.78 7.79
CA TYR A 253 17.01 -7.11 7.20
C TYR A 253 18.32 -7.67 7.77
N LYS A 254 19.21 -8.06 6.86
CA LYS A 254 20.54 -8.60 7.15
C LYS A 254 21.56 -7.86 6.31
N THR A 255 22.69 -7.48 6.91
CA THR A 255 23.80 -6.82 6.22
C THR A 255 25.14 -7.25 6.82
N ASN A 256 26.21 -7.19 6.03
CA ASN A 256 27.59 -7.33 6.50
C ASN A 256 28.32 -5.98 6.67
N PHE A 257 27.59 -4.86 6.59
CA PHE A 257 28.17 -3.52 6.71
C PHE A 257 28.71 -3.23 8.12
N PRO A 258 30.01 -2.91 8.30
CA PRO A 258 30.68 -2.90 9.61
C PRO A 258 30.19 -1.80 10.57
N LYS A 259 29.66 -0.69 10.06
CA LYS A 259 29.10 0.39 10.92
C LYS A 259 27.69 0.07 11.44
N PHE A 260 27.03 -0.94 10.87
CA PHE A 260 25.82 -1.48 11.46
C PHE A 260 26.24 -2.37 12.64
N LYS A 261 26.45 -1.75 13.82
CA LYS A 261 26.88 -2.45 15.05
C LYS A 261 25.86 -3.52 15.42
N SER A 262 26.08 -4.75 14.94
CA SER A 262 25.35 -5.90 15.40
C SER A 262 25.84 -6.25 16.80
N SER A 263 25.24 -5.68 17.84
CA SER A 263 25.23 -6.38 19.12
C SER A 263 24.47 -7.70 19.02
N VAL A 264 23.80 -8.01 17.90
CA VAL A 264 23.17 -9.32 17.73
C VAL A 264 23.11 -9.78 16.27
N ARG A 265 23.38 -11.07 16.06
CA ARG A 265 22.91 -11.90 14.92
C ARG A 265 21.36 -11.90 14.74
N LYS A 266 20.63 -10.88 15.21
CA LYS A 266 19.16 -10.82 15.16
C LYS A 266 18.72 -10.14 13.86
N ARG A 267 17.72 -10.75 13.24
CA ARG A 267 16.88 -10.14 12.20
C ARG A 267 16.34 -8.81 12.73
N VAL A 268 16.56 -7.72 11.99
CA VAL A 268 16.08 -6.38 12.35
C VAL A 268 14.97 -5.99 11.38
N ASN A 269 13.95 -5.31 11.90
CA ASN A 269 12.90 -4.73 11.07
C ASN A 269 13.06 -3.22 11.08
N ILE A 270 13.28 -2.66 9.91
CA ILE A 270 13.35 -1.22 9.71
C ILE A 270 12.06 -0.79 9.03
N ASN A 271 11.35 0.19 9.56
CA ASN A 271 10.16 0.77 8.92
C ASN A 271 10.47 2.22 8.57
N LEU A 272 10.87 2.48 7.32
CA LEU A 272 11.18 3.84 6.86
C LEU A 272 9.87 4.59 6.59
N VAL A 273 9.71 5.78 7.15
CA VAL A 273 8.57 6.67 6.90
C VAL A 273 8.75 7.33 5.55
N GLU A 274 7.82 7.07 4.63
CA GLU A 274 7.78 7.74 3.31
C GLU A 274 6.86 8.96 3.35
N SER A 275 5.68 8.81 3.96
CA SER A 275 4.72 9.90 4.09
C SER A 275 3.96 9.81 5.40
N LEU A 276 3.66 10.98 5.95
CA LEU A 276 2.89 11.18 7.16
C LEU A 276 1.81 12.23 6.86
N THR A 277 0.55 11.90 7.14
CA THR A 277 -0.59 12.81 6.95
C THR A 277 -1.44 12.78 8.21
N GLU A 278 -1.80 13.93 8.75
CA GLU A 278 -2.66 14.02 9.94
C GLU A 278 -3.97 13.26 9.73
N LEU A 279 -4.36 12.47 10.72
CA LEU A 279 -5.61 11.73 10.68
C LEU A 279 -6.77 12.69 10.98
N VAL A 280 -7.68 12.84 10.04
CA VAL A 280 -9.00 13.42 10.29
C VAL A 280 -9.87 12.36 10.97
N HIS A 281 -10.44 12.67 12.13
CA HIS A 281 -11.29 11.78 12.92
C HIS A 281 -12.69 11.62 12.29
N SER A 282 -12.72 11.52 10.97
CA SER A 282 -13.91 11.45 10.15
C SER A 282 -14.22 9.99 9.78
N PRO A 283 -15.50 9.62 9.62
CA PRO A 283 -15.89 8.34 9.03
C PRO A 283 -15.13 8.03 7.73
N TYR A 284 -14.89 9.02 6.88
CA TYR A 284 -14.25 8.86 5.58
C TYR A 284 -12.79 8.37 5.67
N GLU A 285 -12.03 8.75 6.71
CA GLU A 285 -10.65 8.26 6.90
C GLU A 285 -10.57 7.00 7.76
N ILE A 286 -11.45 6.86 8.76
CA ILE A 286 -11.39 5.76 9.72
C ILE A 286 -11.96 4.46 9.12
N ILE A 287 -13.08 4.53 8.40
CA ILE A 287 -13.81 3.35 7.91
C ILE A 287 -12.94 2.40 7.07
N PRO A 288 -12.11 2.88 6.11
CA PRO A 288 -11.21 2.01 5.36
C PRO A 288 -10.33 1.11 6.24
N PHE A 289 -9.84 1.60 7.39
CA PHE A 289 -9.05 0.81 8.32
C PHE A 289 -9.87 -0.17 9.18
N ILE A 290 -11.18 0.08 9.32
CA ILE A 290 -12.12 -0.85 9.97
C ILE A 290 -12.47 -2.00 9.03
N PHE A 291 -12.48 -1.76 7.71
CA PHE A 291 -12.97 -2.67 6.68
C PHE A 291 -12.58 -4.16 6.85
N PRO A 292 -11.30 -4.53 7.10
CA PRO A 292 -10.92 -5.94 7.27
C PRO A 292 -11.54 -6.65 8.49
N ASN A 293 -12.11 -5.89 9.43
CA ASN A 293 -12.71 -6.42 10.64
C ASN A 293 -14.22 -6.63 10.56
N ILE A 294 -14.88 -6.00 9.59
CA ILE A 294 -16.34 -6.02 9.41
C ILE A 294 -16.76 -6.88 8.21
N MET A 295 -15.87 -7.08 7.25
CA MET A 295 -16.10 -7.97 6.11
C MET A 295 -16.06 -9.44 6.55
N GLU A 296 -17.23 -10.02 6.80
CA GLU A 296 -17.36 -11.42 7.24
C GLU A 296 -17.41 -12.42 6.07
N SER A 297 -18.03 -12.06 4.94
CA SER A 297 -18.27 -12.96 3.80
C SER A 297 -17.68 -12.45 2.47
N ILE A 298 -17.38 -13.38 1.59
CA ILE A 298 -16.47 -13.32 0.43
C ILE A 298 -17.08 -12.57 -0.78
N GLN A 299 -17.89 -11.53 -0.58
CA GLN A 299 -18.49 -10.76 -1.70
C GLN A 299 -17.53 -9.69 -2.26
N ILE A 300 -16.29 -10.10 -2.52
CA ILE A 300 -15.18 -9.29 -3.02
C ILE A 300 -14.97 -9.49 -4.53
N ASP A 301 -15.71 -10.43 -5.11
CA ASP A 301 -15.91 -10.66 -6.53
C ASP A 301 -16.86 -9.62 -7.18
N LYS A 302 -17.49 -8.77 -6.36
CA LYS A 302 -18.40 -7.72 -6.82
C LYS A 302 -17.68 -6.50 -7.39
N LEU A 303 -18.37 -5.79 -8.29
CA LEU A 303 -17.94 -4.49 -8.82
C LEU A 303 -18.11 -3.38 -7.78
N ILE A 304 -19.08 -3.54 -6.87
CA ILE A 304 -19.37 -2.65 -5.77
C ILE A 304 -19.31 -3.44 -4.46
N PHE A 305 -18.53 -2.94 -3.50
CA PHE A 305 -18.52 -3.44 -2.13
C PHE A 305 -19.54 -2.66 -1.32
N GLU A 306 -20.49 -3.37 -0.73
CA GLU A 306 -21.47 -2.78 0.19
C GLU A 306 -21.34 -3.44 1.57
N PHE A 307 -21.29 -2.62 2.61
CA PHE A 307 -21.27 -3.10 3.98
C PHE A 307 -21.85 -2.06 4.95
N GLU A 308 -22.23 -2.52 6.14
CA GLU A 308 -22.80 -1.68 7.18
C GLU A 308 -21.89 -1.55 8.39
N ILE A 309 -21.86 -0.36 8.98
CA ILE A 309 -21.13 -0.08 10.22
C ILE A 309 -22.09 0.47 11.26
N LYS A 310 -22.03 -0.06 12.48
CA LYS A 310 -22.81 0.47 13.61
C LYS A 310 -22.33 1.87 13.97
N LYS A 311 -23.24 2.85 14.01
CA LYS A 311 -22.92 4.26 14.38
C LYS A 311 -22.24 4.33 15.76
N ASP A 312 -22.70 3.53 16.72
CA ASP A 312 -22.12 3.47 18.07
C ASP A 312 -20.66 3.00 18.08
N ALA A 313 -20.31 2.04 17.23
CA ALA A 313 -18.94 1.52 17.13
C ALA A 313 -17.99 2.60 16.60
N LEU A 314 -18.40 3.34 15.58
CA LEU A 314 -17.62 4.44 15.02
C LEU A 314 -17.48 5.60 16.00
N SER A 315 -18.58 5.99 16.66
CA SER A 315 -18.57 7.02 17.71
C SER A 315 -17.65 6.65 18.87
N SER A 316 -17.61 5.36 19.25
CA SER A 316 -16.68 4.84 20.26
C SER A 316 -15.22 5.02 19.83
N ILE A 317 -14.89 4.68 18.57
CA ILE A 317 -13.54 4.87 18.01
C ILE A 317 -13.15 6.35 18.04
N ILE A 318 -13.98 7.23 17.48
CA ILE A 318 -13.72 8.67 17.40
C ILE A 318 -13.48 9.25 18.81
N ARG A 319 -14.38 8.97 19.76
CA ARG A 319 -14.23 9.41 21.15
C ARG A 319 -12.92 8.93 21.77
N ARG A 320 -12.48 7.72 21.43
CA ARG A 320 -11.22 7.17 21.96
C ARG A 320 -10.00 7.82 21.34
N LEU A 321 -10.02 8.14 20.04
CA LEU A 321 -8.97 8.90 19.39
C LEU A 321 -8.86 10.31 20.02
N MET A 322 -9.99 11.02 20.15
CA MET A 322 -10.05 12.37 20.76
C MET A 322 -9.59 12.43 22.22
N LYS A 323 -9.47 11.29 22.92
CA LYS A 323 -8.91 11.27 24.27
C LYS A 323 -7.41 11.63 24.28
N PHE A 324 -6.68 11.27 23.22
CA PHE A 324 -5.21 11.39 23.17
C PHE A 324 -4.71 12.34 22.08
N SER A 325 -5.60 12.99 21.33
CA SER A 325 -5.28 14.07 20.41
C SER A 325 -6.20 15.27 20.66
N PRO A 326 -5.85 16.49 20.19
CA PRO A 326 -6.72 17.64 20.27
C PRO A 326 -8.04 17.41 19.53
N MET A 327 -9.09 18.06 20.03
CA MET A 327 -10.38 18.07 19.35
C MET A 327 -10.24 18.81 18.01
N GLN A 328 -10.69 18.17 16.93
CA GLN A 328 -10.72 18.79 15.62
C GLN A 328 -11.88 19.77 15.52
N HIS A 329 -11.62 20.93 14.92
CA HIS A 329 -12.65 21.94 14.71
C HIS A 329 -13.76 21.39 13.79
N PRO A 330 -15.05 21.64 14.09
CA PRO A 330 -16.15 21.20 13.24
C PRO A 330 -16.05 21.68 11.79
N GLU A 331 -15.49 22.88 11.57
CA GLU A 331 -15.24 23.44 10.24
C GLU A 331 -14.25 22.61 9.43
N LEU A 332 -13.21 22.07 10.08
CA LEU A 332 -12.26 21.15 9.45
C LEU A 332 -12.95 19.86 9.01
N LEU A 333 -13.80 19.28 9.88
CA LEU A 333 -14.55 18.06 9.55
C LEU A 333 -15.50 18.28 8.37
N LYS A 334 -16.19 19.43 8.35
CA LYS A 334 -17.09 19.81 7.25
C LYS A 334 -16.32 20.01 5.94
N SER A 335 -15.27 20.83 5.97
CA SER A 335 -14.40 21.08 4.82
C SER A 335 -13.80 19.79 4.28
N PHE A 336 -13.32 18.92 5.17
CA PHE A 336 -12.78 17.62 4.78
C PHE A 336 -13.85 16.71 4.16
N GLY A 337 -15.07 16.69 4.71
CA GLY A 337 -16.18 15.95 4.12
C GLY A 337 -16.47 16.42 2.69
N GLU A 338 -16.57 17.73 2.48
CA GLU A 338 -16.77 18.32 1.15
C GLU A 338 -15.61 18.00 0.20
N ILE A 339 -14.35 18.11 0.65
CA ILE A 339 -13.17 17.76 -0.13
C ILE A 339 -13.19 16.27 -0.50
N PHE A 340 -13.46 15.39 0.46
CA PHE A 340 -13.50 13.96 0.27
C PHE A 340 -14.60 13.58 -0.73
N GLU A 341 -15.81 14.11 -0.60
CA GLU A 341 -16.91 13.82 -1.53
C GLU A 341 -16.63 14.34 -2.94
N ASN A 342 -16.03 15.53 -3.04
CA ASN A 342 -15.66 16.13 -4.32
C ASN A 342 -14.53 15.36 -5.03
N GLN A 343 -13.55 14.87 -4.28
CA GLN A 343 -12.36 14.19 -4.81
C GLN A 343 -12.57 12.68 -4.97
N ASN A 344 -13.13 12.03 -3.96
CA ASN A 344 -13.28 10.58 -3.85
C ASN A 344 -14.69 10.12 -4.22
N LYS A 345 -14.98 10.16 -5.52
CA LYS A 345 -16.27 9.77 -6.11
C LYS A 345 -16.57 8.27 -6.04
N LEU A 346 -15.64 7.48 -5.50
CA LEU A 346 -15.65 6.02 -5.48
C LEU A 346 -16.02 5.44 -4.11
N PHE A 347 -16.16 6.29 -3.09
CA PHE A 347 -16.44 5.90 -1.72
C PHE A 347 -17.60 6.73 -1.18
N LYS A 348 -18.72 6.09 -0.86
CA LYS A 348 -19.93 6.75 -0.38
C LYS A 348 -20.33 6.23 0.99
N ILE A 349 -20.71 7.16 1.86
CA ILE A 349 -21.30 6.87 3.16
C ILE A 349 -22.70 7.46 3.14
N LYS A 350 -23.71 6.65 3.43
CA LYS A 350 -25.09 7.08 3.60
C LYS A 350 -25.58 6.66 4.98
N GLU A 351 -26.41 7.49 5.59
CA GLU A 351 -27.15 7.04 6.77
C GLU A 351 -28.15 5.97 6.34
N GLY A 352 -28.07 4.80 6.96
CA GLY A 352 -29.06 3.74 6.79
C GLY A 352 -30.18 3.92 7.80
N ASN A 353 -30.52 2.83 8.50
CA ASN A 353 -31.40 2.89 9.66
C ASN A 353 -30.75 3.75 10.78
N ASP A 354 -31.52 4.17 11.80
CA ASP A 354 -31.05 5.05 12.88
C ASP A 354 -29.73 4.61 13.56
N LYS A 355 -29.37 3.32 13.47
CA LYS A 355 -28.20 2.72 14.14
C LYS A 355 -27.03 2.38 13.21
N THR A 356 -27.16 2.50 11.88
CA THR A 356 -26.14 2.04 10.93
C THR A 356 -25.76 3.09 9.87
N LEU A 357 -24.52 3.01 9.39
CA LEU A 357 -24.03 3.68 8.20
C LEU A 357 -23.91 2.63 7.09
N LYS A 358 -24.53 2.89 5.94
CA LYS A 358 -24.32 2.10 4.72
C LYS A 358 -23.12 2.68 3.98
N VAL A 359 -22.14 1.83 3.70
CA VAL A 359 -20.93 2.20 2.98
C VAL A 359 -20.91 1.47 1.64
N THR A 360 -20.70 2.23 0.57
CA THR A 360 -20.61 1.74 -0.80
C THR A 360 -19.26 2.13 -1.37
N VAL A 361 -18.49 1.16 -1.83
CA VAL A 361 -17.14 1.39 -2.40
C VAL A 361 -17.05 0.73 -3.77
N VAL A 362 -16.65 1.50 -4.78
CA VAL A 362 -16.34 0.92 -6.09
C VAL A 362 -15.09 0.04 -5.96
N ASN A 363 -15.16 -1.20 -6.44
CA ASN A 363 -14.03 -2.13 -6.39
C ASN A 363 -12.80 -1.48 -7.05
N PRO A 364 -11.65 -1.38 -6.36
CA PRO A 364 -10.47 -0.69 -6.88
C PRO A 364 -9.91 -1.24 -8.21
N THR A 365 -10.35 -2.42 -8.67
CA THR A 365 -10.03 -2.94 -10.01
C THR A 365 -10.71 -2.16 -11.15
N VAL A 366 -11.88 -1.56 -10.92
CA VAL A 366 -12.73 -0.99 -11.96
C VAL A 366 -12.06 0.20 -12.67
N VAL A 367 -11.59 1.19 -11.92
CA VAL A 367 -11.00 2.41 -12.51
C VAL A 367 -9.73 2.10 -13.33
N PRO A 368 -8.73 1.36 -12.80
CA PRO A 368 -7.56 0.98 -13.59
C PRO A 368 -7.92 0.15 -14.84
N PHE A 369 -8.89 -0.75 -14.75
CA PHE A 369 -9.35 -1.53 -15.90
C PHE A 369 -9.94 -0.63 -17.01
N LEU A 370 -10.81 0.33 -16.63
CA LEU A 370 -11.40 1.29 -17.57
C LEU A 370 -10.32 2.19 -18.19
N LEU A 371 -9.40 2.71 -17.38
CA LEU A 371 -8.29 3.55 -17.83
C LEU A 371 -7.37 2.82 -18.81
N ARG A 372 -7.04 1.55 -18.55
CA ARG A 372 -6.24 0.76 -19.48
C ARG A 372 -6.94 0.65 -20.83
N GLY A 373 -8.26 0.46 -20.84
CA GLY A 373 -9.07 0.44 -22.06
C GLY A 373 -9.08 1.78 -22.79
N TYR A 374 -9.28 2.88 -22.05
CA TYR A 374 -9.26 4.26 -22.55
C TYR A 374 -7.96 4.57 -23.30
N ILE A 375 -6.81 4.29 -22.68
CA ILE A 375 -5.48 4.59 -23.26
C ILE A 375 -5.11 3.64 -24.40
N SER A 376 -5.68 2.43 -24.42
CA SER A 376 -5.40 1.48 -25.50
C SER A 376 -6.10 1.84 -26.81
N GLY A 377 -7.06 2.77 -26.82
CA GLY A 377 -7.84 3.18 -28.00
C GLY A 377 -8.78 2.11 -28.57
N ARG A 378 -8.65 0.85 -28.14
CA ARG A 378 -9.37 -0.32 -28.70
C ARG A 378 -10.87 -0.34 -28.41
N GLU A 379 -11.34 0.39 -27.39
CA GLU A 379 -12.75 0.40 -26.95
C GLU A 379 -13.19 1.77 -26.39
N PHE A 380 -12.61 2.85 -26.94
CA PHE A 380 -12.67 4.22 -26.40
C PHE A 380 -14.10 4.70 -26.11
N GLU A 381 -15.05 4.48 -27.02
CA GLU A 381 -16.41 5.00 -26.86
C GLU A 381 -17.21 4.36 -25.72
N LYS A 382 -16.97 3.09 -25.39
CA LYS A 382 -17.78 2.38 -24.37
C LYS A 382 -17.18 2.51 -22.99
N LYS A 383 -15.87 2.28 -22.84
CA LYS A 383 -15.15 2.40 -21.56
C LYS A 383 -15.00 3.85 -21.13
N GLY A 384 -14.77 4.77 -22.08
CA GLY A 384 -14.71 6.20 -21.82
C GLY A 384 -16.00 6.73 -21.20
N LYS A 385 -17.18 6.30 -21.70
CA LYS A 385 -18.48 6.73 -21.16
C LYS A 385 -18.67 6.39 -19.67
N LEU A 386 -18.32 5.16 -19.26
CA LEU A 386 -18.47 4.76 -17.85
C LEU A 386 -17.44 5.50 -16.97
N LEU A 387 -16.21 5.65 -17.46
CA LEU A 387 -15.18 6.43 -16.77
C LEU A 387 -15.58 7.91 -16.61
N ASP A 388 -16.14 8.51 -17.66
CA ASP A 388 -16.70 9.86 -17.63
C ASP A 388 -17.87 9.97 -16.67
N SER A 389 -18.75 8.96 -16.62
CA SER A 389 -19.86 8.94 -15.69
C SER A 389 -19.38 8.87 -14.25
N LEU A 390 -18.32 8.11 -13.94
CA LEU A 390 -17.73 8.09 -12.58
C LEU A 390 -17.22 9.48 -12.16
N ILE A 391 -16.85 10.34 -13.11
CA ILE A 391 -16.44 11.72 -12.83
C ILE A 391 -17.64 12.65 -12.78
N LYS A 392 -18.51 12.64 -13.77
CA LYS A 392 -19.57 13.66 -13.97
C LYS A 392 -20.86 13.33 -13.23
N ASN A 393 -21.18 12.04 -13.09
CA ASN A 393 -22.42 11.56 -12.45
C ASN A 393 -22.16 10.23 -11.71
N PRO A 394 -21.43 10.28 -10.58
CA PRO A 394 -21.00 9.07 -9.88
C PRO A 394 -22.16 8.23 -9.33
N ASP A 395 -23.30 8.82 -8.97
CA ASP A 395 -24.49 8.06 -8.57
C ASP A 395 -25.03 7.19 -9.71
N CYS A 396 -25.16 7.76 -10.91
CA CYS A 396 -25.59 7.01 -12.08
C CYS A 396 -24.58 5.92 -12.47
N ALA A 397 -23.28 6.21 -12.38
CA ALA A 397 -22.23 5.24 -12.66
C ALA A 397 -22.23 4.08 -11.66
N ILE A 398 -22.35 4.36 -10.36
CA ILE A 398 -22.43 3.34 -9.31
C ILE A 398 -23.67 2.46 -9.51
N LYS A 399 -24.84 3.07 -9.77
CA LYS A 399 -26.05 2.31 -10.09
C LYS A 399 -25.87 1.43 -11.33
N THR A 400 -25.18 1.93 -12.36
CA THR A 400 -24.86 1.13 -13.55
C THR A 400 -23.98 -0.08 -13.18
N LEU A 401 -22.99 0.11 -12.31
CA LEU A 401 -22.14 -1.00 -11.84
C LEU A 401 -22.94 -2.02 -11.01
N GLU A 402 -23.87 -1.55 -10.17
CA GLU A 402 -24.83 -2.40 -9.43
C GLU A 402 -25.71 -3.21 -10.39
N ASP A 403 -26.28 -2.56 -11.41
CA ASP A 403 -27.12 -3.22 -12.41
C ASP A 403 -26.33 -4.24 -13.27
N VAL A 404 -25.02 -4.04 -13.45
CA VAL A 404 -24.15 -4.95 -14.22
C VAL A 404 -23.73 -6.17 -13.39
N GLN A 405 -23.39 -5.97 -12.10
CA GLN A 405 -22.93 -7.10 -11.26
C GLN A 405 -24.04 -8.12 -10.97
N ASP A 406 -25.31 -7.72 -11.04
CA ASP A 406 -26.46 -8.62 -10.84
C ASP A 406 -26.83 -9.42 -12.10
N GLU A 407 -26.11 -9.20 -13.20
CA GLU A 407 -26.37 -9.83 -14.50
C GLU A 407 -25.35 -10.92 -14.81
N PRO A 408 -25.74 -11.96 -15.58
CA PRO A 408 -24.79 -12.98 -16.00
C PRO A 408 -23.67 -12.36 -16.85
N PRO A 409 -22.41 -12.83 -16.75
CA PRO A 409 -21.27 -12.29 -17.51
C PRO A 409 -21.45 -12.27 -19.04
N THR A 410 -22.40 -13.05 -19.56
CA THR A 410 -22.79 -13.09 -20.98
C THR A 410 -23.77 -11.98 -21.39
N SER A 411 -24.32 -11.23 -20.44
CA SER A 411 -25.27 -10.14 -20.68
C SER A 411 -24.59 -8.99 -21.42
N TRP A 412 -25.33 -8.32 -22.32
CA TRP A 412 -24.84 -7.17 -23.07
C TRP A 412 -24.45 -5.99 -22.17
N LYS A 413 -25.00 -5.93 -20.96
CA LYS A 413 -24.66 -4.94 -19.93
C LYS A 413 -23.18 -4.99 -19.53
N TRP A 414 -22.53 -6.15 -19.64
CA TRP A 414 -21.09 -6.30 -19.41
C TRP A 414 -20.22 -5.71 -20.53
N CYS A 415 -20.78 -5.16 -21.61
CA CYS A 415 -19.98 -4.71 -22.75
C CYS A 415 -18.91 -3.67 -22.41
N GLN A 416 -19.15 -2.79 -21.43
CA GLN A 416 -18.16 -1.80 -20.95
C GLN A 416 -17.09 -2.43 -20.04
N LEU A 417 -17.41 -3.58 -19.44
CA LEU A 417 -16.59 -4.30 -18.48
C LEU A 417 -16.09 -5.65 -19.02
N GLY A 418 -16.14 -5.85 -20.34
CA GLY A 418 -15.74 -7.08 -21.01
C GLY A 418 -14.31 -7.49 -20.64
N GLY A 419 -14.16 -8.66 -20.01
CA GLY A 419 -12.87 -9.20 -19.59
C GLY A 419 -12.36 -8.74 -18.22
N ILE A 420 -13.12 -7.92 -17.48
CA ILE A 420 -12.74 -7.51 -16.11
C ILE A 420 -12.74 -8.70 -15.14
N GLY A 421 -13.59 -9.72 -15.37
CA GLY A 421 -13.73 -10.89 -14.49
C GLY A 421 -12.39 -11.56 -14.17
N ASN A 422 -11.52 -11.75 -15.16
CA ASN A 422 -10.19 -12.34 -14.94
C ASN A 422 -9.31 -11.53 -13.95
N LEU A 423 -9.51 -10.22 -13.84
CA LEU A 423 -8.79 -9.37 -12.89
C LEU A 423 -9.44 -9.42 -11.51
N ILE A 424 -10.76 -9.43 -11.47
CA ILE A 424 -11.54 -9.61 -10.24
C ILE A 424 -11.20 -10.95 -9.59
N ASP A 425 -11.14 -12.05 -10.35
CA ASP A 425 -10.74 -13.37 -9.85
C ASP A 425 -9.33 -13.38 -9.24
N LEU A 426 -8.40 -12.63 -9.85
CA LEU A 426 -7.04 -12.49 -9.33
C LEU A 426 -7.03 -11.69 -8.03
N ARG A 427 -7.78 -10.57 -7.99
CA ARG A 427 -7.93 -9.74 -6.79
C ARG A 427 -8.59 -10.50 -5.65
N GLU A 428 -9.63 -11.26 -5.95
CA GLU A 428 -10.33 -12.12 -4.99
C GLU A 428 -9.35 -13.09 -4.33
N LYS A 429 -8.53 -13.79 -5.12
CA LYS A 429 -7.49 -14.70 -4.59
C LYS A 429 -6.51 -13.99 -3.65
N ILE A 430 -6.07 -12.77 -3.99
CA ILE A 430 -5.18 -11.96 -3.14
C ILE A 430 -5.87 -11.62 -1.82
N PHE A 431 -7.10 -11.15 -1.91
CA PHE A 431 -7.85 -10.67 -0.76
C PHE A 431 -8.23 -11.82 0.19
N ILE A 432 -8.64 -12.99 -0.32
CA ILE A 432 -8.88 -14.19 0.48
C ILE A 432 -7.62 -14.56 1.27
N GLN A 433 -6.45 -14.58 0.62
CA GLN A 433 -5.17 -14.87 1.30
C GLN A 433 -4.85 -13.79 2.35
N TYR A 434 -5.03 -12.51 2.02
CA TYR A 434 -4.83 -11.40 2.94
C TYR A 434 -5.73 -11.52 4.17
N MET A 435 -7.04 -11.75 4.00
CA MET A 435 -8.00 -11.88 5.10
C MET A 435 -7.73 -13.10 5.96
N LYS A 436 -7.30 -14.22 5.36
CA LYS A 436 -6.85 -15.39 6.13
C LYS A 436 -5.68 -15.03 7.05
N ILE A 437 -4.68 -14.31 6.53
CA ILE A 437 -3.52 -13.87 7.32
C ILE A 437 -3.96 -12.84 8.38
N TRP A 438 -4.85 -11.90 8.04
CA TRP A 438 -5.40 -10.91 8.96
C TRP A 438 -6.09 -11.59 10.16
N LYS A 439 -7.04 -12.49 9.90
CA LYS A 439 -7.81 -13.22 10.92
C LYS A 439 -6.91 -14.08 11.82
N GLN A 440 -5.92 -14.78 11.26
CA GLN A 440 -4.94 -15.55 12.04
C GLN A 440 -4.16 -14.68 13.05
N ASN A 441 -3.75 -13.48 12.63
CA ASN A 441 -3.00 -12.57 13.50
C ASN A 441 -3.86 -11.93 14.59
N LYS A 442 -5.15 -11.71 14.32
CA LYS A 442 -6.12 -11.24 15.31
C LYS A 442 -6.34 -12.27 16.43
N ILE A 443 -6.50 -13.56 16.07
CA ILE A 443 -6.68 -14.66 17.05
C ILE A 443 -5.46 -14.82 17.95
N GLN A 444 -4.26 -14.84 17.37
CA GLN A 444 -3.01 -14.92 18.15
C GLN A 444 -2.88 -13.77 19.15
N TRP A 445 -3.34 -12.58 18.77
CA TRP A 445 -3.30 -11.42 19.63
C TRP A 445 -4.32 -11.49 20.77
N LEU A 446 -5.58 -11.87 20.49
CA LEU A 446 -6.60 -12.06 21.53
C LEU A 446 -6.21 -13.18 22.52
N GLY A 447 -5.63 -14.28 22.04
CA GLY A 447 -5.11 -15.36 22.89
C GLY A 447 -3.95 -14.92 23.79
N SER A 448 -3.08 -14.01 23.31
CA SER A 448 -2.01 -13.44 24.14
C SER A 448 -2.48 -12.39 25.16
N ARG A 449 -3.72 -11.90 25.02
CA ARG A 449 -4.32 -10.89 25.91
C ARG A 449 -4.79 -11.45 27.24
N ALA A 450 -4.88 -12.77 27.39
CA ALA A 450 -4.99 -13.40 28.71
C ALA A 450 -3.76 -13.12 29.62
N GLN A 451 -2.69 -12.51 29.09
CA GLN A 451 -1.46 -12.22 29.84
C GLN A 451 -1.00 -10.75 29.82
N ILE A 452 -1.59 -9.84 29.03
CA ILE A 452 -1.11 -8.43 28.93
C ILE A 452 -2.28 -7.44 28.85
N THR A 453 -2.96 -7.28 29.98
CA THR A 453 -3.82 -6.12 30.28
C THR A 453 -3.28 -5.47 31.56
N SER A 454 -2.19 -4.70 31.46
CA SER A 454 -1.78 -3.84 32.60
C SER A 454 -0.80 -2.69 32.33
N GLN A 455 -0.19 -2.50 31.15
CA GLN A 455 0.96 -1.57 31.07
C GLN A 455 0.79 -0.19 30.41
N PHE A 456 -0.37 0.17 29.86
CA PHE A 456 -0.57 1.53 29.32
C PHE A 456 -1.84 2.25 29.81
N ALA A 457 -2.42 1.78 30.92
CA ALA A 457 -3.48 2.49 31.65
C ALA A 457 -2.98 3.25 32.90
N LEU A 458 -1.69 3.22 33.24
CA LEU A 458 -1.16 3.71 34.53
C LEU A 458 0.17 4.47 34.45
N ARG A 459 0.42 5.23 33.37
CA ARG A 459 1.46 6.27 33.39
C ARG A 459 0.87 7.56 32.87
N ASN A 460 0.04 8.17 33.72
CA ASN A 460 -0.27 9.60 33.85
C ASN A 460 -1.49 9.72 34.79
N THR A 461 -1.24 9.39 36.06
CA THR A 461 -1.86 10.01 37.24
C THR A 461 -0.73 10.61 38.04
#